data_AF-A0AAW2USB3-F1
#
_entry.id   AF-A0AAW2USB3-F1
#
_cell.length_a   1.000
_cell.length_b   1.000
_cell.length_c   1.000
_cell.angle_alpha   90.00
_cell.angle_beta   90.00
_cell.angle_gamma   90.00
#
_symmetry.space_group_name_H-M   'P 1'
#
loop_
_entity.id
_entity.type
_entity.pdbx_description
1 polymer ?
#
loop_
_entity_poly.entity_id
_entity_poly.type
_entity_poly.pdbx_seq_one_letter_code
_entity_poly.pdbx_strand_id
1 'polypeptide(L)'
;MKRDFHSFQEEKTQELVLKEQQLSVMSKELVKGAKLREEQLTEREKLRDSFLEAKMRELALTEKRLSMRWEELVKKVKFADDKIGDQEKARHGIVERLELAENKLEAIGVTIDERFEEIEIRGNATWESVIESVKEADLIRESLEKQLKELEKMKREFHSFQEEKMKELVSKEQQLSLMSKELVKDAKLRDHQLTEREELGCKLLRRLELAQHNVEDLKEMVCKRFREIGLKETELNSVTDWVERKMDEVDSNAKALEEKEKRMIIKEGHLISKEDELQRKKEELHMREKNLASWQKELEIKEKEVDSAKEINEQRLEVLERREKNLTSVRGFIHSCFKKHLATKKQVLLERDLVEKRARHLKHKEQKLEYTVRQLEFREVQMWDHLKDPELKQQGLTDACNGEMKIEPDESADLKFIVRMDGKTLQMFLNDPEKDLESMGDEIFKVLHLSSDPAKLVLDAMVGFYPPHLRKGDTEFNVRKTCIILLEQLIKMSPNIQPYVTEKAFELASAWKLKMRPSAQNPLEVLGFLHLLAAYNLVSHFDKDEVISFLVMVAQHSQTSELRRILGFPEGTTGSLF
;
A
#
# COMPACT_ATOMS: atom_id res chain seq x y z
N MET A 1 -177.49 138.80 224.18
CA MET A 1 -177.06 140.14 223.72
C MET A 1 -175.54 140.22 223.82
N LYS A 2 -174.86 140.60 222.73
CA LYS A 2 -173.46 141.10 222.72
C LYS A 2 -172.44 140.33 223.59
N ARG A 3 -171.93 139.18 223.11
CA ARG A 3 -170.46 138.90 223.16
C ARG A 3 -169.94 137.74 222.31
N ASP A 4 -170.79 137.22 221.44
CA ASP A 4 -170.64 136.02 220.60
C ASP A 4 -169.48 136.08 219.57
N PHE A 5 -168.69 137.16 219.57
CA PHE A 5 -167.72 137.50 218.54
C PHE A 5 -166.28 137.09 218.87
N HIS A 6 -165.93 136.87 220.15
CA HIS A 6 -164.52 136.79 220.55
C HIS A 6 -163.91 135.38 220.54
N SER A 7 -164.68 134.34 220.89
CA SER A 7 -164.17 132.95 220.90
C SER A 7 -163.83 132.44 219.49
N PHE A 8 -164.59 132.86 218.48
CA PHE A 8 -164.41 132.42 217.08
C PHE A 8 -163.15 132.98 216.40
N GLN A 9 -162.53 134.04 216.95
CA GLN A 9 -161.27 134.58 216.44
C GLN A 9 -160.06 133.71 216.83
N GLU A 10 -160.07 133.16 218.04
CA GLU A 10 -158.87 132.61 218.68
C GLU A 10 -158.67 131.11 218.41
N GLU A 11 -159.75 130.37 218.14
CA GLU A 11 -159.68 129.00 217.62
C GLU A 11 -159.08 128.97 216.20
N LYS A 12 -159.37 130.01 215.39
CA LYS A 12 -158.95 130.10 213.99
C LYS A 12 -157.47 130.45 213.80
N THR A 13 -156.83 131.10 214.77
CA THR A 13 -155.38 131.32 214.75
C THR A 13 -154.60 130.04 215.09
N GLN A 14 -155.13 129.17 215.95
CA GLN A 14 -154.51 127.87 216.24
C GLN A 14 -154.53 126.93 215.02
N GLU A 15 -155.60 126.93 214.22
CA GLU A 15 -155.69 126.10 212.99
C GLU A 15 -154.63 126.48 211.94
N LEU A 16 -154.30 127.77 211.81
CA LEU A 16 -153.32 128.27 210.84
C LEU A 16 -151.88 127.85 211.19
N VAL A 17 -151.49 127.96 212.46
CA VAL A 17 -150.14 127.57 212.92
C VAL A 17 -149.89 126.07 212.69
N LEU A 18 -150.91 125.23 212.89
CA LEU A 18 -150.79 123.78 212.69
C LEU A 18 -150.54 123.42 211.20
N LYS A 19 -151.17 124.13 210.26
CA LYS A 19 -150.99 123.92 208.82
C LYS A 19 -149.61 124.37 208.32
N GLU A 20 -149.06 125.45 208.87
CA GLU A 20 -147.73 125.92 208.48
C GLU A 20 -146.62 124.95 208.91
N GLN A 21 -146.74 124.31 210.09
CA GLN A 21 -145.80 123.26 210.51
C GLN A 21 -145.84 122.02 209.60
N GLN A 22 -147.00 121.61 209.10
CA GLN A 22 -147.11 120.47 208.18
C GLN A 22 -146.41 120.72 206.83
N LEU A 23 -146.49 121.94 206.29
CA LEU A 23 -145.78 122.33 205.07
C LEU A 23 -144.25 122.27 205.21
N SER A 24 -143.73 122.60 206.40
CA SER A 24 -142.28 122.49 206.70
C SER A 24 -141.74 121.06 206.62
N VAL A 25 -142.59 120.06 206.94
CA VAL A 25 -142.20 118.64 206.88
C VAL A 25 -142.14 118.13 205.44
N MET A 26 -143.16 118.40 204.61
CA MET A 26 -143.19 117.94 203.21
C MET A 26 -142.02 118.49 202.38
N SER A 27 -141.60 119.73 202.63
CA SER A 27 -140.45 120.35 201.96
C SER A 27 -139.15 119.54 202.14
N LYS A 28 -138.92 118.98 203.35
CA LYS A 28 -137.69 118.25 203.67
C LYS A 28 -137.61 116.86 203.03
N GLU A 29 -138.74 116.17 202.86
CA GLU A 29 -138.77 114.87 202.17
C GLU A 29 -138.57 115.00 200.66
N LEU A 30 -139.10 116.05 200.02
CA LEU A 30 -138.85 116.34 198.60
C LEU A 30 -137.36 116.52 198.28
N VAL A 31 -136.60 117.18 199.17
CA VAL A 31 -135.15 117.38 199.01
C VAL A 31 -134.37 116.06 199.07
N LYS A 32 -134.74 115.13 199.97
CA LYS A 32 -134.16 113.77 199.99
C LYS A 32 -134.48 113.01 198.69
N GLY A 33 -135.73 113.11 198.22
CA GLY A 33 -136.21 112.46 197.01
C GLY A 33 -135.59 112.96 195.71
N ALA A 34 -134.88 114.10 195.72
CA ALA A 34 -134.08 114.58 194.60
C ALA A 34 -132.70 113.89 194.57
N LYS A 35 -131.95 113.97 195.67
CA LYS A 35 -130.52 113.57 195.71
C LYS A 35 -130.26 112.11 195.32
N LEU A 36 -131.11 111.19 195.77
CA LEU A 36 -130.96 109.75 195.51
C LEU A 36 -131.09 109.38 194.01
N ARG A 37 -131.68 110.25 193.17
CA ARG A 37 -131.81 110.04 191.72
C ARG A 37 -130.61 110.53 190.92
N GLU A 38 -129.78 111.39 191.50
CA GLU A 38 -128.58 111.94 190.87
C GLU A 38 -127.44 110.91 190.89
N GLU A 39 -127.23 110.26 192.04
CA GLU A 39 -126.20 109.22 192.23
C GLU A 39 -126.40 108.03 191.25
N GLN A 40 -127.63 107.53 191.12
CA GLN A 40 -127.98 106.40 190.22
C GLN A 40 -127.76 106.68 188.72
N LEU A 41 -127.69 107.95 188.30
CA LEU A 41 -127.37 108.28 186.90
C LEU A 41 -125.87 108.18 186.65
N THR A 42 -125.04 108.76 187.54
CA THR A 42 -123.57 108.80 187.37
C THR A 42 -122.92 107.42 187.36
N GLU A 43 -123.48 106.46 188.12
CA GLU A 43 -122.97 105.08 188.16
C GLU A 43 -123.26 104.33 186.85
N ARG A 44 -124.35 104.68 186.17
CA ARG A 44 -124.80 104.08 184.91
C ARG A 44 -124.05 104.62 183.68
N GLU A 45 -123.35 105.73 183.82
CA GLU A 45 -122.48 106.29 182.78
C GLU A 45 -121.12 105.59 182.75
N LYS A 46 -120.45 105.46 183.91
CA LYS A 46 -119.15 104.77 184.05
C LYS A 46 -119.13 103.36 183.43
N LEU A 47 -120.25 102.64 183.52
CA LEU A 47 -120.38 101.28 182.97
C LEU A 47 -120.38 101.25 181.43
N ARG A 48 -120.83 102.32 180.75
CA ARG A 48 -120.82 102.42 179.28
C ARG A 48 -119.42 102.73 178.76
N ASP A 49 -118.70 103.64 179.40
CA ASP A 49 -117.36 104.05 178.98
C ASP A 49 -116.38 102.87 179.06
N SER A 50 -116.46 102.08 180.13
CA SER A 50 -115.69 100.84 180.31
C SER A 50 -115.91 99.82 179.18
N PHE A 51 -117.14 99.70 178.65
CA PHE A 51 -117.45 98.78 177.55
C PHE A 51 -116.90 99.27 176.20
N LEU A 52 -116.99 100.57 175.92
CA LEU A 52 -116.45 101.17 174.70
C LEU A 52 -114.93 101.01 174.60
N GLU A 53 -114.21 101.23 175.70
CA GLU A 53 -112.75 101.11 175.71
C GLU A 53 -112.26 99.67 175.44
N ALA A 54 -113.02 98.66 175.91
CA ALA A 54 -112.70 97.26 175.64
C ALA A 54 -112.79 96.93 174.14
N LYS A 55 -113.82 97.42 173.43
CA LYS A 55 -114.00 97.17 171.99
C LYS A 55 -112.94 97.88 171.13
N MET A 56 -112.48 99.07 171.53
CA MET A 56 -111.38 99.77 170.86
C MET A 56 -110.09 98.94 170.82
N ARG A 57 -109.74 98.28 171.93
CA ARG A 57 -108.54 97.44 172.04
C ARG A 57 -108.61 96.17 171.19
N GLU A 58 -109.80 95.58 171.03
CA GLU A 58 -110.02 94.40 170.19
C GLU A 58 -109.81 94.73 168.70
N LEU A 59 -110.34 95.86 168.22
CA LEU A 59 -110.17 96.32 166.83
C LEU A 59 -108.68 96.50 166.47
N ALA A 60 -107.90 97.20 167.30
CA ALA A 60 -106.47 97.43 167.07
C ALA A 60 -105.66 96.11 166.96
N LEU A 61 -106.05 95.06 167.69
CA LEU A 61 -105.44 93.72 167.57
C LEU A 61 -105.80 93.02 166.25
N THR A 62 -107.00 93.24 165.71
CA THR A 62 -107.38 92.69 164.39
C THR A 62 -106.67 93.40 163.23
N GLU A 63 -106.54 94.73 163.29
CA GLU A 63 -105.82 95.53 162.31
C GLU A 63 -104.35 95.13 162.22
N LYS A 64 -103.66 95.02 163.37
CA LYS A 64 -102.26 94.58 163.43
C LYS A 64 -102.06 93.16 162.86
N ARG A 65 -103.05 92.28 163.00
CA ARG A 65 -103.03 90.91 162.42
C ARG A 65 -103.19 90.93 160.90
N LEU A 66 -104.01 91.83 160.36
CA LEU A 66 -104.19 91.99 158.91
C LEU A 66 -102.94 92.59 158.25
N SER A 67 -102.31 93.59 158.88
CA SER A 67 -101.08 94.21 158.37
C SER A 67 -99.94 93.19 158.18
N MET A 68 -99.68 92.34 159.18
CA MET A 68 -98.67 91.27 159.06
C MET A 68 -98.98 90.26 157.94
N ARG A 69 -100.26 89.93 157.73
CA ARG A 69 -100.68 89.07 156.61
C ARG A 69 -100.46 89.72 155.25
N TRP A 70 -100.63 91.04 155.12
CA TRP A 70 -100.38 91.73 153.86
C TRP A 70 -98.89 91.71 153.49
N GLU A 71 -97.99 91.99 154.43
CA GLU A 71 -96.54 91.90 154.16
C GLU A 71 -96.10 90.50 153.71
N GLU A 72 -96.63 89.45 154.35
CA GLU A 72 -96.31 88.06 153.99
C GLU A 72 -96.78 87.72 152.57
N LEU A 73 -97.94 88.25 152.16
CA LEU A 73 -98.48 88.03 150.82
C LEU A 73 -97.69 88.82 149.76
N VAL A 74 -97.31 90.07 150.03
CA VAL A 74 -96.42 90.87 149.16
C VAL A 74 -95.06 90.19 148.96
N LYS A 75 -94.47 89.61 150.02
CA LYS A 75 -93.22 88.83 149.93
C LYS A 75 -93.37 87.59 149.03
N LYS A 76 -94.51 86.88 149.10
CA LYS A 76 -94.81 85.72 148.24
C LYS A 76 -95.03 86.10 146.78
N VAL A 77 -95.68 87.24 146.50
CA VAL A 77 -95.87 87.75 145.13
C VAL A 77 -94.52 88.05 144.48
N LYS A 78 -93.64 88.82 145.16
CA LYS A 78 -92.30 89.14 144.62
C LYS A 78 -91.48 87.89 144.28
N PHE A 79 -91.43 86.92 145.19
CA PHE A 79 -90.71 85.66 144.95
C PHE A 79 -91.27 84.83 143.77
N ALA A 80 -92.58 84.95 143.48
CA ALA A 80 -93.16 84.34 142.28
C ALA A 80 -92.77 85.11 141.01
N ASP A 81 -92.75 86.44 141.05
CA ASP A 81 -92.39 87.34 139.96
C ASP A 81 -90.91 87.16 139.54
N ASP A 82 -89.99 87.18 140.51
CA ASP A 82 -88.56 86.91 140.33
C ASP A 82 -88.34 85.54 139.63
N LYS A 83 -89.09 84.52 140.09
CA LYS A 83 -89.02 83.16 139.55
C LYS A 83 -89.58 83.03 138.13
N ILE A 84 -90.59 83.82 137.77
CA ILE A 84 -91.11 83.88 136.40
C ILE A 84 -90.05 84.50 135.49
N GLY A 85 -89.45 85.63 135.89
CA GLY A 85 -88.40 86.30 135.12
C GLY A 85 -87.18 85.42 134.84
N ASP A 86 -86.79 84.56 135.79
CA ASP A 86 -85.72 83.57 135.56
C ASP A 86 -86.15 82.40 134.65
N GLN A 87 -87.42 81.98 134.69
CA GLN A 87 -87.95 81.01 133.71
C GLN A 87 -88.02 81.58 132.28
N GLU A 88 -88.31 82.88 132.12
CA GLU A 88 -88.34 83.53 130.81
C GLU A 88 -86.93 83.67 130.19
N LYS A 89 -85.93 84.09 130.97
CA LYS A 89 -84.52 84.06 130.54
C LYS A 89 -84.08 82.66 130.11
N ALA A 90 -84.43 81.64 130.90
CA ALA A 90 -84.11 80.25 130.58
C ALA A 90 -84.81 79.76 129.30
N ARG A 91 -86.05 80.20 129.03
CA ARG A 91 -86.76 79.93 127.77
C ARG A 91 -86.10 80.62 126.58
N HIS A 92 -85.75 81.89 126.70
CA HIS A 92 -85.12 82.66 125.61
C HIS A 92 -83.80 82.01 125.19
N GLY A 93 -82.94 81.70 126.16
CA GLY A 93 -81.70 80.96 125.92
C GLY A 93 -81.88 79.50 125.50
N ILE A 94 -83.10 78.94 125.44
CA ILE A 94 -83.38 77.67 124.75
C ILE A 94 -83.74 77.93 123.28
N VAL A 95 -84.55 78.96 123.00
CA VAL A 95 -84.92 79.37 121.63
C VAL A 95 -83.69 79.71 120.81
N GLU A 96 -82.79 80.57 121.31
CA GLU A 96 -81.54 80.94 120.61
C GLU A 96 -80.68 79.71 120.23
N ARG A 97 -80.69 78.66 121.07
CA ARG A 97 -79.94 77.41 120.81
C ARG A 97 -80.64 76.48 119.81
N LEU A 98 -81.96 76.54 119.71
CA LEU A 98 -82.72 75.82 118.70
C LEU A 98 -82.58 76.49 117.33
N GLU A 99 -82.71 77.81 117.28
CA GLU A 99 -82.51 78.63 116.08
C GLU A 99 -81.08 78.46 115.53
N LEU A 100 -80.06 78.48 116.39
CA LEU A 100 -78.67 78.16 116.00
C LEU A 100 -78.46 76.70 115.56
N ALA A 101 -79.30 75.76 115.98
CA ALA A 101 -79.24 74.37 115.54
C ALA A 101 -79.95 74.17 114.19
N GLU A 102 -81.08 74.85 113.97
CA GLU A 102 -81.84 74.87 112.72
C GLU A 102 -81.00 75.44 111.57
N ASN A 103 -80.40 76.64 111.75
CA ASN A 103 -79.46 77.24 110.79
C ASN A 103 -78.27 76.33 110.45
N LYS A 104 -77.82 75.48 111.39
CA LYS A 104 -76.74 74.50 111.15
C LYS A 104 -77.22 73.27 110.38
N LEU A 105 -78.45 72.82 110.63
CA LEU A 105 -79.04 71.70 109.89
C LEU A 105 -79.36 72.12 108.44
N GLU A 106 -79.82 73.35 108.21
CA GLU A 106 -80.03 73.91 106.88
C GLU A 106 -78.71 74.03 106.10
N ALA A 107 -77.64 74.56 106.72
CA ALA A 107 -76.31 74.59 106.12
C ALA A 107 -75.74 73.19 105.81
N ILE A 108 -76.02 72.20 106.65
CA ILE A 108 -75.67 70.79 106.40
C ILE A 108 -76.51 70.24 105.23
N GLY A 109 -77.80 70.60 105.13
CA GLY A 109 -78.67 70.24 104.00
C GLY A 109 -78.09 70.72 102.67
N VAL A 110 -77.80 72.02 102.54
CA VAL A 110 -77.15 72.58 101.34
C VAL A 110 -75.84 71.87 101.01
N THR A 111 -75.00 71.59 102.03
CA THR A 111 -73.74 70.85 101.84
C THR A 111 -73.97 69.41 101.37
N ILE A 112 -75.09 68.78 101.73
CA ILE A 112 -75.46 67.43 101.29
C ILE A 112 -76.01 67.45 99.86
N ASP A 113 -76.82 68.44 99.51
CA ASP A 113 -77.37 68.59 98.16
C ASP A 113 -76.27 68.91 97.15
N GLU A 114 -75.33 69.82 97.48
CA GLU A 114 -74.11 70.06 96.68
C GLU A 114 -73.29 68.78 96.46
N ARG A 115 -73.22 67.90 97.48
CA ARG A 115 -72.52 66.60 97.39
C ARG A 115 -73.25 65.60 96.51
N PHE A 116 -74.58 65.56 96.54
CA PHE A 116 -75.36 64.70 95.66
C PHE A 116 -75.25 65.13 94.20
N GLU A 117 -75.36 66.44 93.92
CA GLU A 117 -75.14 67.01 92.58
C GLU A 117 -73.70 66.71 92.08
N GLU A 118 -72.67 66.87 92.92
CA GLU A 118 -71.28 66.51 92.58
C GLU A 118 -71.14 65.01 92.24
N ILE A 119 -71.84 64.13 92.96
CA ILE A 119 -71.84 62.69 92.74
C ILE A 119 -72.61 62.31 91.47
N GLU A 120 -73.73 62.96 91.19
CA GLU A 120 -74.54 62.71 89.99
C GLU A 120 -73.82 63.17 88.72
N ILE A 121 -73.29 64.40 88.69
CA ILE A 121 -72.49 64.92 87.57
C ILE A 121 -71.28 64.03 87.33
N ARG A 122 -70.53 63.66 88.39
CA ARG A 122 -69.36 62.78 88.29
C ARG A 122 -69.76 61.37 87.82
N GLY A 123 -70.85 60.83 88.34
CA GLY A 123 -71.38 59.53 87.95
C GLY A 123 -71.75 59.49 86.46
N ASN A 124 -72.54 60.45 86.01
CA ASN A 124 -72.93 60.59 84.61
C ASN A 124 -71.72 60.76 83.69
N ALA A 125 -70.75 61.61 84.03
CA ALA A 125 -69.50 61.75 83.26
C ALA A 125 -68.67 60.45 83.21
N THR A 126 -68.65 59.66 84.29
CA THR A 126 -68.01 58.33 84.24
C THR A 126 -68.78 57.32 83.41
N TRP A 127 -70.13 57.36 83.41
CA TRP A 127 -70.94 56.50 82.56
C TRP A 127 -70.79 56.85 81.07
N GLU A 128 -70.77 58.13 80.70
CA GLU A 128 -70.51 58.56 79.32
C GLU A 128 -69.12 58.12 78.84
N SER A 129 -68.09 58.29 79.69
CA SER A 129 -66.72 57.82 79.40
C SER A 129 -66.64 56.30 79.22
N VAL A 130 -67.33 55.53 80.07
CA VAL A 130 -67.45 54.07 79.93
C VAL A 130 -68.17 53.71 78.63
N ILE A 131 -69.29 54.37 78.31
CA ILE A 131 -70.05 54.15 77.07
C ILE A 131 -69.18 54.38 75.83
N GLU A 132 -68.37 55.44 75.79
CA GLU A 132 -67.47 55.70 74.65
C GLU A 132 -66.37 54.63 74.55
N SER A 133 -65.75 54.26 75.68
CA SER A 133 -64.74 53.17 75.69
C SER A 133 -65.30 51.81 75.25
N VAL A 134 -66.59 51.55 75.48
CA VAL A 134 -67.28 50.35 74.99
C VAL A 134 -67.50 50.42 73.48
N LYS A 135 -67.86 51.58 72.92
CA LYS A 135 -67.94 51.76 71.45
C LYS A 135 -66.58 51.56 70.78
N GLU A 136 -65.51 52.10 71.36
CA GLU A 136 -64.15 51.87 70.85
C GLU A 136 -63.77 50.38 70.89
N ALA A 137 -64.06 49.68 71.99
CA ALA A 137 -63.83 48.24 72.11
C ALA A 137 -64.69 47.42 71.13
N ASP A 138 -65.93 47.82 70.87
CA ASP A 138 -66.81 47.20 69.88
C ASP A 138 -66.26 47.37 68.45
N LEU A 139 -65.84 48.59 68.07
CA LEU A 139 -65.21 48.86 66.76
C LEU A 139 -63.89 48.08 66.58
N ILE A 140 -63.08 47.96 67.64
CA ILE A 140 -61.86 47.14 67.64
C ILE A 140 -62.22 45.66 67.44
N ARG A 141 -63.26 45.14 68.14
CA ARG A 141 -63.74 43.76 67.97
C ARG A 141 -64.21 43.49 66.55
N GLU A 142 -65.04 44.37 65.96
CA GLU A 142 -65.52 44.21 64.58
C GLU A 142 -64.37 44.22 63.56
N SER A 143 -63.37 45.08 63.75
CA SER A 143 -62.17 45.14 62.92
C SER A 143 -61.35 43.85 63.01
N LEU A 144 -61.11 43.34 64.22
CA LEU A 144 -60.40 42.07 64.44
C LEU A 144 -61.19 40.86 63.90
N GLU A 145 -62.50 40.83 64.08
CA GLU A 145 -63.37 39.80 63.48
C GLU A 145 -63.28 39.79 61.95
N LYS A 146 -63.23 40.97 61.31
CA LYS A 146 -63.05 41.08 59.86
C LYS A 146 -61.68 40.54 59.44
N GLN A 147 -60.60 40.92 60.13
CA GLN A 147 -59.25 40.41 59.85
C GLN A 147 -59.16 38.89 60.04
N LEU A 148 -59.81 38.32 61.07
CA LEU A 148 -59.88 36.87 61.26
C LEU A 148 -60.62 36.18 60.11
N LYS A 149 -61.76 36.72 59.66
CA LYS A 149 -62.52 36.18 58.51
C LYS A 149 -61.71 36.26 57.20
N GLU A 150 -60.90 37.30 57.01
CA GLU A 150 -59.97 37.43 55.88
C GLU A 150 -58.80 36.43 55.98
N LEU A 151 -58.20 36.22 57.16
CA LEU A 151 -57.17 35.21 57.39
C LEU A 151 -57.69 33.78 57.20
N GLU A 152 -58.92 33.48 57.63
CA GLU A 152 -59.56 32.19 57.38
C GLU A 152 -59.89 31.94 55.90
N LYS A 153 -60.19 33.01 55.13
CA LYS A 153 -60.33 32.93 53.68
C LYS A 153 -58.99 32.64 53.03
N MET A 154 -57.95 33.42 53.35
CA MET A 154 -56.59 33.22 52.85
C MET A 154 -56.03 31.83 53.18
N LYS A 155 -56.28 31.31 54.39
CA LYS A 155 -55.88 29.96 54.80
C LYS A 155 -56.56 28.87 53.97
N ARG A 156 -57.86 29.03 53.67
CA ARG A 156 -58.59 28.09 52.79
C ARG A 156 -58.08 28.15 51.34
N GLU A 157 -57.83 29.34 50.82
CA GLU A 157 -57.26 29.55 49.48
C GLU A 157 -55.86 28.93 49.37
N PHE A 158 -55.00 29.10 50.38
CA PHE A 158 -53.68 28.47 50.44
C PHE A 158 -53.76 26.94 50.52
N HIS A 159 -54.65 26.37 51.34
CA HIS A 159 -54.86 24.92 51.37
C HIS A 159 -55.36 24.37 50.02
N SER A 160 -56.29 25.06 49.36
CA SER A 160 -56.78 24.68 48.03
C SER A 160 -55.66 24.71 46.99
N PHE A 161 -54.81 25.74 47.01
CA PHE A 161 -53.65 25.85 46.13
C PHE A 161 -52.63 24.72 46.36
N GLN A 162 -52.34 24.38 47.63
CA GLN A 162 -51.45 23.25 47.95
C GLN A 162 -52.03 21.91 47.48
N GLU A 163 -53.34 21.69 47.65
CA GLU A 163 -54.00 20.47 47.20
C GLU A 163 -54.01 20.34 45.66
N GLU A 164 -54.26 21.45 44.95
CA GLU A 164 -54.16 21.52 43.48
C GLU A 164 -52.73 21.23 43.00
N LYS A 165 -51.71 21.84 43.62
CA LYS A 165 -50.31 21.62 43.25
C LYS A 165 -49.84 20.20 43.55
N MET A 166 -50.29 19.57 44.65
CA MET A 166 -50.02 18.15 44.88
C MET A 166 -50.67 17.25 43.82
N LYS A 167 -51.93 17.52 43.42
CA LYS A 167 -52.59 16.78 42.33
C LYS A 167 -51.86 16.93 41.00
N GLU A 168 -51.41 18.14 40.67
CA GLU A 168 -50.61 18.42 39.46
C GLU A 168 -49.28 17.68 39.47
N LEU A 169 -48.56 17.69 40.60
CA LEU A 169 -47.28 16.99 40.77
C LEU A 169 -47.45 15.47 40.66
N VAL A 170 -48.44 14.88 41.33
CA VAL A 170 -48.74 13.43 41.25
C VAL A 170 -49.11 13.03 39.82
N SER A 171 -49.89 13.84 39.10
CA SER A 171 -50.21 13.59 37.69
C SER A 171 -48.95 13.61 36.80
N LYS A 172 -48.03 14.56 37.04
CA LYS A 172 -46.76 14.66 36.30
C LYS A 172 -45.80 13.51 36.64
N GLU A 173 -45.73 13.10 37.90
CA GLU A 173 -44.98 11.92 38.34
C GLU A 173 -45.48 10.63 37.69
N GLN A 174 -46.80 10.45 37.60
CA GLN A 174 -47.42 9.31 36.92
C GLN A 174 -47.09 9.30 35.41
N GLN A 175 -47.16 10.45 34.73
CA GLN A 175 -46.76 10.58 33.33
C GLN A 175 -45.26 10.25 33.11
N LEU A 176 -44.37 10.79 33.96
CA LEU A 176 -42.94 10.48 33.94
C LEU A 176 -42.68 8.99 34.20
N SER A 177 -43.42 8.37 35.12
CA SER A 177 -43.34 6.93 35.42
C SER A 177 -43.74 6.07 34.22
N LEU A 178 -44.75 6.47 33.46
CA LEU A 178 -45.17 5.78 32.24
C LEU A 178 -44.13 5.91 31.13
N MET A 179 -43.68 7.13 30.81
CA MET A 179 -42.64 7.37 29.79
C MET A 179 -41.32 6.65 30.15
N SER A 180 -40.93 6.63 31.43
CA SER A 180 -39.76 5.88 31.90
C SER A 180 -39.91 4.37 31.66
N LYS A 181 -41.08 3.79 31.96
CA LYS A 181 -41.36 2.36 31.71
C LYS A 181 -41.35 2.04 30.21
N GLU A 182 -41.80 2.95 29.35
CA GLU A 182 -41.76 2.77 27.90
C GLU A 182 -40.33 2.86 27.36
N LEU A 183 -39.57 3.90 27.72
CA LEU A 183 -38.15 4.04 27.36
C LEU A 183 -37.31 2.84 27.82
N VAL A 184 -37.63 2.22 28.96
CA VAL A 184 -36.96 0.99 29.44
C VAL A 184 -37.33 -0.25 28.61
N LYS A 185 -38.57 -0.39 28.12
CA LYS A 185 -38.94 -1.45 27.16
C LYS A 185 -38.19 -1.26 25.84
N ASP A 186 -38.19 -0.02 25.35
CA ASP A 186 -37.55 0.41 24.12
C ASP A 186 -36.03 0.17 24.14
N ALA A 187 -35.37 0.49 25.26
CA ALA A 187 -33.97 0.20 25.48
C ALA A 187 -33.69 -1.31 25.45
N LYS A 188 -34.48 -2.13 26.16
CA LYS A 188 -34.33 -3.59 26.19
C LYS A 188 -34.56 -4.23 24.81
N LEU A 189 -35.50 -3.70 24.01
CA LEU A 189 -35.74 -4.18 22.65
C LEU A 189 -34.53 -3.85 21.74
N ARG A 190 -33.97 -2.65 21.83
CA ARG A 190 -32.76 -2.26 21.08
C ARG A 190 -31.52 -3.06 21.49
N ASP A 191 -31.37 -3.33 22.78
CA ASP A 191 -30.28 -4.13 23.35
C ASP A 191 -30.35 -5.61 22.88
N HIS A 192 -31.55 -6.19 22.83
CA HIS A 192 -31.77 -7.51 22.25
C HIS A 192 -31.47 -7.54 20.74
N GLN A 193 -31.94 -6.54 19.98
CA GLN A 193 -31.63 -6.43 18.54
C GLN A 193 -30.14 -6.18 18.25
N LEU A 194 -29.41 -5.55 19.18
CA LEU A 194 -27.97 -5.36 19.08
C LEU A 194 -27.24 -6.68 19.30
N THR A 195 -27.56 -7.41 20.38
CA THR A 195 -26.94 -8.71 20.68
C THR A 195 -27.24 -9.77 19.62
N GLU A 196 -28.42 -9.79 18.99
CA GLU A 196 -28.70 -10.63 17.81
C GLU A 196 -27.78 -10.27 16.62
N ARG A 197 -27.56 -8.97 16.36
CA ARG A 197 -26.67 -8.49 15.29
C ARG A 197 -25.20 -8.79 15.57
N GLU A 198 -24.77 -8.70 16.83
CA GLU A 198 -23.43 -9.09 17.25
C GLU A 198 -23.20 -10.59 17.07
N GLU A 199 -24.16 -11.44 17.45
CA GLU A 199 -24.05 -12.89 17.26
C GLU A 199 -24.01 -13.27 15.77
N LEU A 200 -24.82 -12.60 14.92
CA LEU A 200 -24.74 -12.71 13.46
C LEU A 200 -23.39 -12.23 12.91
N GLY A 201 -22.85 -11.12 13.44
CA GLY A 201 -21.51 -10.63 13.13
C GLY A 201 -20.43 -11.68 13.43
N CYS A 202 -20.44 -12.26 14.63
CA CYS A 202 -19.53 -13.34 15.04
C CYS A 202 -19.75 -14.64 14.24
N LYS A 203 -20.94 -14.89 13.67
CA LYS A 203 -21.19 -16.01 12.75
C LYS A 203 -20.62 -15.73 11.35
N LEU A 204 -20.71 -14.49 10.86
CA LEU A 204 -20.13 -14.08 9.58
C LEU A 204 -18.60 -13.99 9.63
N LEU A 205 -18.02 -13.44 10.70
CA LEU A 205 -16.57 -13.34 10.89
C LEU A 205 -15.90 -14.71 10.84
N ARG A 206 -16.41 -15.70 11.61
CA ARG A 206 -15.90 -17.09 11.58
C ARG A 206 -16.02 -17.78 10.22
N ARG A 207 -16.96 -17.37 9.37
CA ARG A 207 -17.06 -17.86 7.98
C ARG A 207 -16.03 -17.19 7.06
N LEU A 208 -15.70 -15.92 7.29
CA LEU A 208 -14.64 -15.22 6.57
C LEU A 208 -13.25 -15.73 6.97
N GLU A 209 -13.01 -15.96 8.26
CA GLU A 209 -11.77 -16.56 8.78
C GLU A 209 -11.51 -17.95 8.17
N LEU A 210 -12.54 -18.81 8.15
CA LEU A 210 -12.46 -20.13 7.50
C LEU A 210 -12.24 -20.03 5.99
N ALA A 211 -12.91 -19.09 5.30
CA ALA A 211 -12.71 -18.87 3.88
C ALA A 211 -11.28 -18.36 3.56
N GLN A 212 -10.72 -17.50 4.41
CA GLN A 212 -9.35 -17.00 4.28
C GLN A 212 -8.33 -18.13 4.45
N HIS A 213 -8.50 -19.00 5.45
CA HIS A 213 -7.65 -20.18 5.63
C HIS A 213 -7.70 -21.12 4.41
N ASN A 214 -8.90 -21.43 3.91
CA ASN A 214 -9.07 -22.25 2.71
C ASN A 214 -8.39 -21.65 1.47
N VAL A 215 -8.39 -20.32 1.32
CA VAL A 215 -7.72 -19.62 0.21
C VAL A 215 -6.20 -19.67 0.34
N GLU A 216 -5.66 -19.55 1.55
CA GLU A 216 -4.21 -19.66 1.78
C GLU A 216 -3.72 -21.11 1.57
N ASP A 217 -4.49 -22.12 2.00
CA ASP A 217 -4.21 -23.54 1.74
C ASP A 217 -4.22 -23.87 0.23
N LEU A 218 -5.20 -23.35 -0.51
CA LEU A 218 -5.26 -23.46 -1.97
C LEU A 218 -4.07 -22.76 -2.63
N LYS A 219 -3.67 -21.59 -2.14
CA LYS A 219 -2.50 -20.84 -2.60
C LYS A 219 -1.20 -21.62 -2.36
N GLU A 220 -1.05 -22.27 -1.21
CA GLU A 220 0.12 -23.13 -0.93
C GLU A 220 0.13 -24.38 -1.82
N MET A 221 -1.03 -25.01 -2.06
CA MET A 221 -1.21 -26.14 -2.98
C MET A 221 -0.86 -25.77 -4.42
N VAL A 222 -1.30 -24.61 -4.89
CA VAL A 222 -0.95 -24.06 -6.21
C VAL A 222 0.55 -23.77 -6.30
N CYS A 223 1.16 -23.20 -5.25
CA CYS A 223 2.62 -22.99 -5.19
C CYS A 223 3.42 -24.30 -5.13
N LYS A 224 2.84 -25.41 -4.66
CA LYS A 224 3.44 -26.75 -4.77
C LYS A 224 3.36 -27.25 -6.21
N ARG A 225 2.18 -27.18 -6.84
CA ARG A 225 1.97 -27.60 -8.25
C ARG A 225 2.83 -26.83 -9.25
N PHE A 226 3.00 -25.51 -9.11
CA PHE A 226 3.89 -24.75 -10.00
C PHE A 226 5.36 -25.19 -9.88
N ARG A 227 5.82 -25.58 -8.69
CA ARG A 227 7.17 -26.15 -8.50
C ARG A 227 7.30 -27.54 -9.13
N GLU A 228 6.28 -28.39 -9.03
CA GLU A 228 6.25 -29.68 -9.74
C GLU A 228 6.28 -29.50 -11.27
N ILE A 229 5.58 -28.49 -11.80
CA ILE A 229 5.56 -28.18 -13.24
C ILE A 229 6.95 -27.69 -13.69
N GLY A 230 7.56 -26.74 -13.00
CA GLY A 230 8.90 -26.23 -13.35
C GLY A 230 9.99 -27.31 -13.29
N LEU A 231 9.91 -28.27 -12.35
CA LEU A 231 10.80 -29.43 -12.34
C LEU A 231 10.61 -30.30 -13.61
N LYS A 232 9.36 -30.63 -13.95
CA LYS A 232 9.05 -31.40 -15.17
C LYS A 232 9.42 -30.67 -16.46
N GLU A 233 9.37 -29.35 -16.47
CA GLU A 233 9.85 -28.52 -17.58
C GLU A 233 11.37 -28.64 -17.73
N THR A 234 12.14 -28.62 -16.63
CA THR A 234 13.60 -28.88 -16.69
C THR A 234 13.94 -30.32 -17.08
N GLU A 235 13.15 -31.31 -16.66
CA GLU A 235 13.29 -32.71 -17.11
C GLU A 235 13.02 -32.82 -18.62
N LEU A 236 11.93 -32.21 -19.10
CA LEU A 236 11.55 -32.21 -20.52
C LEU A 236 12.62 -31.54 -21.39
N ASN A 237 13.13 -30.39 -20.98
CA ASN A 237 14.20 -29.69 -21.70
C ASN A 237 15.48 -30.54 -21.78
N SER A 238 15.85 -31.24 -20.70
CA SER A 238 17.00 -32.15 -20.72
C SER A 238 16.81 -33.35 -21.67
N VAL A 239 15.57 -33.81 -21.85
CA VAL A 239 15.20 -34.81 -22.86
C VAL A 239 15.26 -34.22 -24.28
N THR A 240 14.78 -32.99 -24.50
CA THR A 240 14.88 -32.28 -25.79
C THR A 240 16.35 -32.13 -26.21
N ASP A 241 17.21 -31.61 -25.33
CA ASP A 241 18.65 -31.49 -25.58
C ASP A 241 19.29 -32.84 -25.97
N TRP A 242 18.81 -33.95 -25.38
CA TRP A 242 19.31 -35.30 -25.66
C TRP A 242 18.82 -35.83 -27.01
N VAL A 243 17.57 -35.52 -27.39
CA VAL A 243 17.02 -35.85 -28.71
C VAL A 243 17.77 -35.09 -29.80
N GLU A 244 18.00 -33.78 -29.64
CA GLU A 244 18.76 -32.97 -30.59
C GLU A 244 20.18 -33.53 -30.80
N ARG A 245 20.92 -33.77 -29.70
CA ARG A 245 22.25 -34.41 -29.76
C ARG A 245 22.23 -35.79 -30.41
N LYS A 246 21.13 -36.53 -30.34
CA LYS A 246 20.97 -37.82 -31.04
C LYS A 246 20.59 -37.67 -32.50
N MET A 247 19.87 -36.61 -32.88
CA MET A 247 19.65 -36.27 -34.28
C MET A 247 20.96 -35.86 -34.96
N ASP A 248 21.79 -35.01 -34.32
CA ASP A 248 23.13 -34.65 -34.81
C ASP A 248 24.05 -35.88 -35.02
N GLU A 249 24.00 -36.84 -34.09
CA GLU A 249 24.75 -38.10 -34.17
C GLU A 249 24.26 -38.97 -35.34
N VAL A 250 22.95 -39.07 -35.55
CA VAL A 250 22.36 -39.80 -36.69
C VAL A 250 22.73 -39.14 -38.02
N ASP A 251 22.62 -37.82 -38.11
CA ASP A 251 22.98 -37.03 -39.29
C ASP A 251 24.46 -37.16 -39.65
N SER A 252 25.33 -37.16 -38.65
CA SER A 252 26.78 -37.37 -38.80
C SER A 252 27.09 -38.79 -39.28
N ASN A 253 26.39 -39.80 -38.73
CA ASN A 253 26.51 -41.18 -39.17
C ASN A 253 25.98 -41.39 -40.60
N ALA A 254 24.89 -40.72 -40.99
CA ALA A 254 24.34 -40.76 -42.35
C ALA A 254 25.34 -40.23 -43.38
N LYS A 255 25.93 -39.05 -43.13
CA LYS A 255 27.00 -38.45 -43.96
C LYS A 255 28.20 -39.40 -44.09
N ALA A 256 28.65 -39.99 -42.97
CA ALA A 256 29.75 -40.96 -42.96
C ALA A 256 29.42 -42.30 -43.68
N LEU A 257 28.14 -42.65 -43.79
CA LEU A 257 27.67 -43.83 -44.54
C LEU A 257 27.58 -43.55 -46.04
N GLU A 258 27.07 -42.39 -46.43
CA GLU A 258 27.07 -41.90 -47.83
C GLU A 258 28.50 -41.84 -48.40
N GLU A 259 29.49 -41.40 -47.61
CA GLU A 259 30.89 -41.49 -48.02
C GLU A 259 31.40 -42.94 -48.15
N LYS A 260 30.95 -43.87 -47.28
CA LYS A 260 31.34 -45.29 -47.39
C LYS A 260 30.78 -45.89 -48.67
N GLU A 261 29.53 -45.56 -49.02
CA GLU A 261 28.89 -45.95 -50.28
C GLU A 261 29.67 -45.42 -51.50
N LYS A 262 29.98 -44.12 -51.54
CA LYS A 262 30.83 -43.52 -52.59
C LYS A 262 32.19 -44.24 -52.72
N ARG A 263 32.81 -44.60 -51.59
CA ARG A 263 34.05 -45.39 -51.57
C ARG A 263 33.87 -46.87 -51.99
N MET A 264 32.68 -47.44 -51.87
CA MET A 264 32.38 -48.78 -52.39
C MET A 264 32.18 -48.76 -53.91
N ILE A 265 31.41 -47.81 -54.43
CA ILE A 265 31.18 -47.64 -55.88
C ILE A 265 32.51 -47.49 -56.64
N ILE A 266 33.47 -46.72 -56.10
CA ILE A 266 34.82 -46.60 -56.68
C ILE A 266 35.57 -47.94 -56.68
N LYS A 267 35.46 -48.73 -55.60
CA LYS A 267 36.09 -50.07 -55.51
C LYS A 267 35.45 -51.08 -56.46
N GLU A 268 34.13 -51.02 -56.61
CA GLU A 268 33.35 -51.86 -57.54
C GLU A 268 33.75 -51.57 -58.99
N GLY A 269 33.84 -50.29 -59.38
CA GLY A 269 34.39 -49.90 -60.69
C GLY A 269 35.83 -50.38 -60.93
N HIS A 270 36.68 -50.35 -59.90
CA HIS A 270 38.04 -50.94 -59.99
C HIS A 270 38.05 -52.47 -60.08
N LEU A 271 37.02 -53.18 -59.57
CA LEU A 271 36.89 -54.62 -59.71
C LEU A 271 36.38 -54.98 -61.12
N ILE A 272 35.37 -54.28 -61.63
CA ILE A 272 34.88 -54.42 -63.01
C ILE A 272 36.03 -54.18 -64.01
N SER A 273 36.80 -53.11 -63.83
CA SER A 273 37.98 -52.83 -64.68
C SER A 273 39.07 -53.92 -64.63
N LYS A 274 39.13 -54.73 -63.56
CA LYS A 274 40.03 -55.89 -63.45
C LYS A 274 39.43 -57.15 -64.06
N GLU A 275 38.12 -57.36 -63.94
CA GLU A 275 37.37 -58.39 -64.67
C GLU A 275 37.62 -58.24 -66.18
N ASP A 276 37.47 -57.03 -66.71
CA ASP A 276 37.73 -56.69 -68.13
C ASP A 276 39.20 -56.91 -68.54
N GLU A 277 40.16 -56.66 -67.63
CA GLU A 277 41.58 -56.93 -67.90
C GLU A 277 41.89 -58.44 -67.91
N LEU A 278 41.30 -59.20 -66.98
CA LEU A 278 41.46 -60.65 -66.89
C LEU A 278 40.78 -61.36 -68.05
N GLN A 279 39.60 -60.93 -68.48
CA GLN A 279 38.90 -61.48 -69.66
C GLN A 279 39.70 -61.22 -70.95
N ARG A 280 40.26 -60.02 -71.14
CA ARG A 280 41.19 -59.75 -72.26
C ARG A 280 42.45 -60.62 -72.21
N LYS A 281 43.06 -60.80 -71.04
CA LYS A 281 44.23 -61.70 -70.87
C LYS A 281 43.90 -63.16 -71.14
N LYS A 282 42.70 -63.62 -70.79
CA LYS A 282 42.17 -64.96 -71.10
C LYS A 282 41.95 -65.15 -72.62
N GLU A 283 41.48 -64.11 -73.31
CA GLU A 283 41.36 -64.12 -74.78
C GLU A 283 42.73 -64.12 -75.48
N GLU A 284 43.71 -63.34 -74.98
CA GLU A 284 45.09 -63.43 -75.45
C GLU A 284 45.70 -64.82 -75.23
N LEU A 285 45.49 -65.43 -74.06
CA LEU A 285 45.99 -66.78 -73.75
C LEU A 285 45.40 -67.83 -74.69
N HIS A 286 44.09 -67.81 -74.92
CA HIS A 286 43.42 -68.68 -75.89
C HIS A 286 43.94 -68.48 -77.34
N MET A 287 44.35 -67.27 -77.72
CA MET A 287 45.03 -67.04 -78.99
C MET A 287 46.49 -67.57 -78.99
N ARG A 288 47.22 -67.44 -77.88
CA ARG A 288 48.54 -68.08 -77.72
C ARG A 288 48.45 -69.61 -77.77
N GLU A 289 47.44 -70.22 -77.16
CA GLU A 289 47.16 -71.66 -77.22
C GLU A 289 46.87 -72.13 -78.65
N LYS A 290 46.05 -71.41 -79.41
CA LYS A 290 45.82 -71.69 -80.84
C LYS A 290 47.10 -71.61 -81.66
N ASN A 291 47.94 -70.61 -81.41
CA ASN A 291 49.23 -70.46 -82.10
C ASN A 291 50.17 -71.62 -81.74
N LEU A 292 50.28 -71.98 -80.45
CA LEU A 292 51.05 -73.14 -79.99
C LEU A 292 50.56 -74.44 -80.62
N ALA A 293 49.25 -74.66 -80.69
CA ALA A 293 48.67 -75.83 -81.36
C ALA A 293 48.90 -75.84 -82.89
N SER A 294 49.13 -74.68 -83.51
CA SER A 294 49.54 -74.60 -84.92
C SER A 294 51.03 -74.92 -85.10
N TRP A 295 51.91 -74.35 -84.25
CA TRP A 295 53.35 -74.65 -84.25
C TRP A 295 53.63 -76.11 -83.90
N GLN A 296 52.86 -76.74 -83.00
CA GLN A 296 53.00 -78.15 -82.67
C GLN A 296 52.76 -79.05 -83.89
N LYS A 297 51.74 -78.74 -84.71
CA LYS A 297 51.48 -79.46 -85.97
C LYS A 297 52.58 -79.23 -87.01
N GLU A 298 53.11 -78.01 -87.10
CA GLU A 298 54.23 -77.69 -87.97
C GLU A 298 55.51 -78.44 -87.56
N LEU A 299 55.77 -78.55 -86.25
CA LEU A 299 56.87 -79.34 -85.68
C LEU A 299 56.69 -80.84 -85.99
N GLU A 300 55.48 -81.39 -85.85
CA GLU A 300 55.15 -82.78 -86.17
C GLU A 300 55.32 -83.10 -87.67
N ILE A 301 55.12 -82.11 -88.56
CA ILE A 301 55.42 -82.22 -89.99
C ILE A 301 56.95 -82.19 -90.21
N LYS A 302 57.67 -81.27 -89.56
CA LYS A 302 59.13 -81.15 -89.68
C LYS A 302 59.89 -82.36 -89.13
N GLU A 303 59.38 -82.99 -88.08
CA GLU A 303 59.91 -84.25 -87.55
C GLU A 303 59.81 -85.38 -88.59
N LYS A 304 58.67 -85.51 -89.27
CA LYS A 304 58.45 -86.50 -90.35
C LYS A 304 59.29 -86.23 -91.60
N GLU A 305 59.51 -84.95 -91.95
CA GLU A 305 60.48 -84.57 -92.99
C GLU A 305 61.91 -85.00 -92.62
N VAL A 306 62.32 -84.77 -91.37
CA VAL A 306 63.65 -85.14 -90.86
C VAL A 306 63.84 -86.65 -90.82
N ASP A 307 62.85 -87.42 -90.39
CA ASP A 307 62.93 -88.89 -90.40
C ASP A 307 62.98 -89.47 -91.81
N SER A 308 62.18 -88.92 -92.74
CA SER A 308 62.28 -89.26 -94.17
C SER A 308 63.69 -88.97 -94.73
N ALA A 309 64.33 -87.87 -94.28
CA ALA A 309 65.68 -87.51 -94.68
C ALA A 309 66.76 -88.41 -94.04
N LYS A 310 66.55 -88.94 -92.81
CA LYS A 310 67.40 -89.96 -92.21
C LYS A 310 67.38 -91.24 -93.05
N GLU A 311 66.19 -91.75 -93.35
CA GLU A 311 66.03 -93.00 -94.12
C GLU A 311 66.69 -92.92 -95.51
N ILE A 312 66.51 -91.81 -96.22
CA ILE A 312 67.17 -91.55 -97.52
C ILE A 312 68.71 -91.54 -97.38
N ASN A 313 69.26 -91.00 -96.28
CA ASN A 313 70.70 -90.99 -96.05
C ASN A 313 71.25 -92.36 -95.61
N GLU A 314 70.48 -93.16 -94.89
CA GLU A 314 70.84 -94.53 -94.53
C GLU A 314 70.88 -95.45 -95.76
N GLN A 315 69.87 -95.35 -96.64
CA GLN A 315 69.87 -96.00 -97.96
C GLN A 315 71.07 -95.58 -98.83
N ARG A 316 71.50 -94.31 -98.76
CA ARG A 316 72.72 -93.82 -99.43
C ARG A 316 74.01 -94.40 -98.82
N LEU A 317 74.06 -94.58 -97.50
CA LEU A 317 75.22 -95.13 -96.81
C LEU A 317 75.49 -96.58 -97.25
N GLU A 318 74.45 -97.41 -97.35
CA GLU A 318 74.61 -98.77 -97.89
C GLU A 318 75.16 -98.78 -99.32
N VAL A 319 74.72 -97.85 -100.18
CA VAL A 319 75.20 -97.74 -101.57
C VAL A 319 76.69 -97.37 -101.60
N LEU A 320 77.16 -96.56 -100.64
CA LEU A 320 78.58 -96.23 -100.49
C LEU A 320 79.38 -97.44 -99.99
N GLU A 321 78.91 -98.18 -98.97
CA GLU A 321 79.54 -99.43 -98.54
C GLU A 321 79.66 -100.45 -99.68
N ARG A 322 78.59 -100.63 -100.47
CA ARG A 322 78.59 -101.55 -101.62
C ARG A 322 79.61 -101.11 -102.69
N ARG A 323 79.82 -99.80 -102.88
CA ARG A 323 80.90 -99.27 -103.74
C ARG A 323 82.29 -99.51 -103.15
N GLU A 324 82.49 -99.34 -101.85
CA GLU A 324 83.79 -99.60 -101.21
C GLU A 324 84.17 -101.09 -101.25
N LYS A 325 83.21 -102.00 -100.99
CA LYS A 325 83.39 -103.44 -101.13
C LYS A 325 83.82 -103.82 -102.57
N ASN A 326 83.29 -103.14 -103.59
CA ASN A 326 83.78 -103.30 -104.97
C ASN A 326 85.19 -102.73 -105.20
N LEU A 327 85.50 -101.53 -104.69
CA LEU A 327 86.83 -100.90 -104.82
C LEU A 327 87.94 -101.72 -104.15
N THR A 328 87.67 -102.34 -103.00
CA THR A 328 88.63 -103.21 -102.31
C THR A 328 88.91 -104.50 -103.10
N SER A 329 87.92 -105.05 -103.80
CA SER A 329 88.10 -106.18 -104.73
C SER A 329 89.01 -105.80 -105.92
N VAL A 330 88.77 -104.66 -106.56
CA VAL A 330 89.63 -104.13 -107.66
C VAL A 330 91.08 -103.93 -107.19
N ARG A 331 91.26 -103.39 -105.98
CA ARG A 331 92.58 -103.20 -105.34
C ARG A 331 93.32 -104.54 -105.14
N GLY A 332 92.62 -105.60 -104.77
CA GLY A 332 93.17 -106.96 -104.66
C GLY A 332 93.61 -107.54 -106.02
N PHE A 333 92.80 -107.35 -107.06
CA PHE A 333 93.12 -107.80 -108.42
C PHE A 333 94.41 -107.17 -108.97
N ILE A 334 94.55 -105.85 -108.82
CA ILE A 334 95.75 -105.11 -109.26
C ILE A 334 97.03 -105.64 -108.59
N HIS A 335 96.98 -105.90 -107.27
CA HIS A 335 98.12 -106.41 -106.51
C HIS A 335 98.60 -107.79 -107.02
N SER A 336 97.67 -108.66 -107.43
CA SER A 336 97.98 -109.98 -108.01
C SER A 336 98.75 -109.87 -109.34
N CYS A 337 98.34 -108.94 -110.21
CA CYS A 337 99.02 -108.69 -111.49
C CYS A 337 100.46 -108.17 -111.31
N PHE A 338 100.68 -107.23 -110.39
CA PHE A 338 102.03 -106.74 -110.08
C PHE A 338 102.97 -107.85 -109.57
N LYS A 339 102.46 -108.77 -108.74
CA LYS A 339 103.25 -109.89 -108.20
C LYS A 339 103.71 -110.86 -109.30
N LYS A 340 102.92 -111.07 -110.35
CA LYS A 340 103.31 -111.86 -111.54
C LYS A 340 104.42 -111.18 -112.36
N HIS A 341 104.28 -109.87 -112.62
CA HIS A 341 105.27 -109.11 -113.42
C HIS A 341 106.67 -109.09 -112.78
N LEU A 342 106.74 -109.04 -111.44
CA LEU A 342 108.02 -109.09 -110.71
C LEU A 342 108.78 -110.43 -110.84
N ALA A 343 108.07 -111.54 -111.12
CA ALA A 343 108.70 -112.85 -111.29
C ALA A 343 109.39 -112.97 -112.66
N THR A 344 108.68 -112.66 -113.75
CA THR A 344 109.24 -112.72 -115.11
C THR A 344 110.44 -111.79 -115.30
N LYS A 345 110.43 -110.60 -114.68
CA LYS A 345 111.56 -109.66 -114.72
C LYS A 345 112.88 -110.24 -114.19
N LYS A 346 112.84 -111.19 -113.24
CA LYS A 346 114.06 -111.84 -112.72
C LYS A 346 114.64 -112.89 -113.67
N GLN A 347 113.80 -113.59 -114.44
CA GLN A 347 114.24 -114.68 -115.29
C GLN A 347 115.01 -114.18 -116.53
N VAL A 348 114.53 -113.11 -117.17
CA VAL A 348 115.18 -112.49 -118.34
C VAL A 348 116.61 -112.00 -118.05
N LEU A 349 116.90 -111.58 -116.81
CA LEU A 349 118.24 -111.12 -116.42
C LEU A 349 119.28 -112.27 -116.39
N LEU A 350 118.88 -113.49 -116.04
CA LEU A 350 119.79 -114.64 -115.98
C LEU A 350 120.16 -115.17 -117.38
N GLU A 351 119.24 -115.08 -118.34
CA GLU A 351 119.50 -115.52 -119.72
C GLU A 351 120.50 -114.59 -120.44
N ARG A 352 120.44 -113.27 -120.17
CA ARG A 352 121.38 -112.28 -120.70
C ARG A 352 122.84 -112.61 -120.36
N ASP A 353 123.15 -112.87 -119.10
CA ASP A 353 124.50 -113.20 -118.63
C ASP A 353 125.07 -114.48 -119.29
N LEU A 354 124.18 -115.41 -119.66
CA LEU A 354 124.55 -116.65 -120.34
C LEU A 354 124.95 -116.40 -121.81
N VAL A 355 124.20 -115.53 -122.50
CA VAL A 355 124.50 -115.09 -123.88
C VAL A 355 125.81 -114.31 -123.93
N GLU A 356 126.03 -113.39 -122.98
CA GLU A 356 127.21 -112.51 -122.93
C GLU A 356 128.53 -113.27 -122.61
N LYS A 357 128.43 -114.49 -122.07
CA LYS A 357 129.57 -115.43 -121.99
C LYS A 357 129.81 -116.20 -123.29
N ARG A 358 128.75 -116.61 -124.00
CA ARG A 358 128.87 -117.29 -125.30
C ARG A 358 129.47 -116.39 -126.39
N ALA A 359 129.08 -115.11 -126.43
CA ALA A 359 129.60 -114.13 -127.38
C ALA A 359 131.14 -114.00 -127.33
N ARG A 360 131.71 -113.95 -126.12
CA ARG A 360 133.17 -113.89 -125.91
C ARG A 360 133.90 -115.13 -126.42
N HIS A 361 133.30 -116.31 -126.35
CA HIS A 361 133.89 -117.55 -126.86
C HIS A 361 133.85 -117.64 -128.40
N LEU A 362 132.85 -117.02 -129.05
CA LEU A 362 132.80 -116.92 -130.51
C LEU A 362 133.87 -115.96 -131.05
N LYS A 363 134.06 -114.80 -130.41
CA LYS A 363 135.07 -113.81 -130.80
C LYS A 363 136.51 -114.34 -130.82
N HIS A 364 136.82 -115.35 -129.99
CA HIS A 364 138.14 -116.00 -130.02
C HIS A 364 138.30 -117.04 -131.16
N LYS A 365 137.20 -117.55 -131.74
CA LYS A 365 137.23 -118.34 -132.98
C LYS A 365 137.30 -117.44 -134.22
N GLU A 366 136.60 -116.30 -134.17
CA GLU A 366 136.58 -115.26 -135.21
C GLU A 366 138.00 -114.77 -135.54
N GLN A 367 138.79 -114.37 -134.53
CA GLN A 367 140.21 -113.98 -134.71
C GLN A 367 141.10 -115.10 -135.29
N LYS A 368 140.70 -116.37 -135.16
CA LYS A 368 141.43 -117.52 -135.73
C LYS A 368 141.05 -117.80 -137.19
N LEU A 369 139.86 -117.36 -137.62
CA LEU A 369 139.46 -117.31 -139.03
C LEU A 369 140.04 -116.09 -139.74
N GLU A 370 140.19 -114.96 -139.05
CA GLU A 370 140.76 -113.71 -139.60
C GLU A 370 142.17 -113.90 -140.20
N TYR A 371 143.00 -114.75 -139.57
CA TYR A 371 144.31 -115.16 -140.12
C TYR A 371 144.21 -115.93 -141.45
N THR A 372 143.16 -116.74 -141.65
CA THR A 372 142.91 -117.44 -142.91
C THR A 372 142.20 -116.57 -143.95
N VAL A 373 141.36 -115.62 -143.53
CA VAL A 373 140.63 -114.71 -144.42
C VAL A 373 141.58 -113.70 -145.07
N ARG A 374 142.58 -113.17 -144.35
CA ARG A 374 143.59 -112.27 -144.94
C ARG A 374 144.57 -112.94 -145.92
N GLN A 375 144.56 -114.27 -146.06
CA GLN A 375 145.22 -114.94 -147.20
C GLN A 375 144.35 -114.97 -148.47
N LEU A 376 143.04 -114.71 -148.35
CA LEU A 376 142.06 -114.72 -149.45
C LEU A 376 141.70 -113.30 -149.90
N GLU A 377 141.64 -112.33 -149.00
CA GLU A 377 141.31 -110.92 -149.30
C GLU A 377 142.40 -110.19 -150.14
N PHE A 378 143.57 -110.80 -150.37
CA PHE A 378 144.50 -110.35 -151.42
C PHE A 378 143.94 -110.59 -152.85
N ARG A 379 142.74 -111.15 -152.99
CA ARG A 379 142.15 -111.58 -154.27
C ARG A 379 140.81 -110.91 -154.63
N GLU A 380 140.23 -110.03 -153.79
CA GLU A 380 138.85 -109.51 -154.00
C GLU A 380 138.65 -108.05 -153.51
N VAL A 381 138.22 -107.12 -154.38
CA VAL A 381 138.11 -105.64 -154.18
C VAL A 381 136.74 -105.07 -154.73
N GLN A 382 135.98 -104.08 -154.10
CA GLN A 382 134.91 -103.01 -154.57
C GLN A 382 133.40 -102.68 -153.74
N MET A 383 132.92 -101.57 -152.85
CA MET A 383 131.44 -100.97 -152.23
C MET A 383 130.97 -99.65 -151.12
N TRP A 384 129.69 -99.30 -150.40
CA TRP A 384 128.93 -97.92 -149.74
C TRP A 384 127.92 -97.58 -148.31
N ASP A 385 127.12 -96.37 -147.90
CA ASP A 385 126.29 -95.77 -146.54
C ASP A 385 124.92 -94.65 -146.44
N HIS A 386 124.06 -93.80 -145.54
CA HIS A 386 123.61 -92.99 -144.12
C HIS A 386 122.04 -92.21 -143.79
N LEU A 387 121.21 -91.35 -142.86
CA LEU A 387 120.77 -90.47 -141.47
C LEU A 387 119.16 -89.84 -141.10
N LYS A 388 118.35 -88.94 -140.19
CA LYS A 388 118.09 -87.83 -138.93
C LYS A 388 116.61 -87.35 -138.04
N ASP A 389 116.15 -86.09 -137.40
CA ASP A 389 115.12 -85.60 -136.12
C ASP A 389 114.09 -84.18 -135.75
N PRO A 390 113.29 -83.77 -134.54
CA PRO A 390 112.05 -82.70 -134.08
C PRO A 390 111.90 -81.49 -132.79
N GLU A 391 110.95 -80.64 -131.99
CA GLU A 391 109.46 -80.15 -131.32
C GLU A 391 109.04 -78.53 -130.70
N LEU A 392 108.11 -77.72 -129.81
CA LEU A 392 106.91 -77.41 -128.66
C LEU A 392 106.19 -75.82 -128.29
N LYS A 393 105.31 -75.02 -127.37
CA LYS A 393 104.17 -74.72 -126.12
C LYS A 393 103.52 -73.13 -125.71
N GLN A 394 102.62 -72.33 -124.79
CA GLN A 394 101.45 -72.02 -123.60
C GLN A 394 100.85 -70.41 -123.16
N GLN A 395 99.96 -69.61 -122.24
CA GLN A 395 98.78 -69.32 -121.06
C GLN A 395 98.17 -67.71 -120.59
N GLY A 396 97.24 -66.90 -119.71
CA GLY A 396 96.06 -66.56 -118.54
C GLY A 396 95.46 -64.94 -118.08
N LEU A 397 94.58 -64.13 -117.16
CA LEU A 397 93.40 -63.80 -115.98
C LEU A 397 92.79 -62.18 -115.57
N THR A 398 91.91 -61.35 -114.66
CA THR A 398 90.71 -61.01 -113.50
C THR A 398 90.29 -59.40 -112.89
N ASP A 399 89.38 -58.57 -112.02
CA ASP A 399 87.98 -58.17 -111.14
C ASP A 399 87.69 -56.62 -110.32
N ALA A 400 86.75 -55.79 -109.47
CA ALA A 400 85.34 -55.36 -108.63
C ALA A 400 85.01 -53.78 -107.86
N CYS A 401 84.08 -52.93 -107.01
CA CYS A 401 82.69 -52.48 -106.14
C CYS A 401 82.37 -50.87 -105.44
N ASN A 402 81.46 -50.02 -104.59
CA ASN A 402 80.10 -49.60 -103.67
C ASN A 402 79.73 -47.96 -103.06
N GLY A 403 78.81 -47.07 -102.25
CA GLY A 403 77.48 -46.65 -101.28
C GLY A 403 77.15 -45.04 -100.61
N GLU A 404 76.24 -44.19 -99.75
CA GLU A 404 74.88 -43.75 -98.85
C GLU A 404 74.50 -42.11 -98.26
N MET A 405 73.62 -41.23 -97.41
CA MET A 405 72.33 -40.81 -96.38
C MET A 405 71.83 -39.15 -95.99
N LYS A 406 70.97 -38.25 -95.13
CA LYS A 406 69.83 -37.79 -93.94
C LYS A 406 69.23 -36.13 -93.73
N ILE A 407 68.38 -35.20 -92.91
CA ILE A 407 67.14 -34.74 -91.85
C ILE A 407 66.66 -33.09 -91.37
N GLU A 408 65.90 -32.23 -90.40
CA GLU A 408 65.00 -31.83 -89.00
C GLU A 408 64.04 -30.35 -88.69
N PRO A 409 63.24 -29.85 -87.51
CA PRO A 409 62.17 -28.58 -87.15
C PRO A 409 61.73 -27.66 -85.69
N ASP A 410 60.77 -26.53 -85.41
CA ASP A 410 60.26 -25.57 -84.09
C ASP A 410 58.99 -24.33 -83.98
N GLU A 411 58.27 -23.33 -83.10
CA GLU A 411 57.75 -22.62 -81.63
C GLU A 411 56.70 -21.18 -81.34
N SER A 412 56.00 -20.63 -80.15
CA SER A 412 55.45 -19.13 -79.51
C SER A 412 54.03 -18.51 -78.63
N ALA A 413 53.79 -17.27 -77.81
CA ALA A 413 52.49 -16.58 -76.94
C ALA A 413 52.19 -14.99 -76.19
N ASP A 414 51.05 -14.44 -75.37
CA ASP A 414 50.56 -12.93 -74.73
C ASP A 414 49.42 -12.43 -73.45
N LEU A 415 48.96 -11.10 -72.95
CA LEU A 415 48.01 -10.48 -71.67
C LEU A 415 47.18 -8.95 -71.33
N LYS A 416 46.39 -8.44 -70.17
CA LYS A 416 45.50 -7.03 -69.80
C LYS A 416 44.74 -6.40 -68.31
N PHE A 417 44.01 -5.14 -68.01
CA PHE A 417 43.35 -4.41 -66.63
C PHE A 417 42.24 -3.03 -66.39
N ILE A 418 41.64 -2.42 -65.16
CA ILE A 418 40.72 -1.10 -64.69
C ILE A 418 40.82 -0.38 -63.18
N VAL A 419 40.43 0.93 -62.87
CA VAL A 419 40.44 1.71 -61.52
C VAL A 419 39.29 1.45 -60.47
N ARG A 420 39.61 1.38 -59.14
CA ARG A 420 38.65 1.12 -58.02
C ARG A 420 38.85 2.04 -56.78
N MET A 421 37.85 2.84 -56.40
CA MET A 421 37.81 3.59 -55.12
C MET A 421 37.27 2.69 -54.00
N ASP A 422 37.84 2.73 -52.79
CA ASP A 422 37.42 1.88 -51.66
C ASP A 422 36.95 2.69 -50.43
N GLY A 423 36.25 2.03 -49.50
CA GLY A 423 35.67 2.67 -48.31
C GLY A 423 36.70 3.32 -47.39
N LYS A 424 37.97 2.86 -47.44
CA LYS A 424 39.08 3.45 -46.68
C LYS A 424 39.56 4.76 -47.32
N THR A 425 39.66 4.80 -48.64
CA THR A 425 39.93 6.02 -49.42
C THR A 425 38.81 7.04 -49.22
N LEU A 426 37.56 6.58 -49.20
CA LEU A 426 36.40 7.42 -48.91
C LEU A 426 36.46 8.00 -47.48
N GLN A 427 36.77 7.20 -46.45
CA GLN A 427 37.00 7.73 -45.10
C GLN A 427 38.11 8.79 -45.03
N MET A 428 39.19 8.67 -45.81
CA MET A 428 40.28 9.67 -45.79
C MET A 428 39.83 11.02 -46.38
N PHE A 429 39.02 11.01 -47.44
CA PHE A 429 38.41 12.22 -48.03
C PHE A 429 37.39 12.91 -47.09
N LEU A 430 36.78 12.14 -46.17
CA LEU A 430 35.67 12.57 -45.32
C LEU A 430 36.07 13.01 -43.90
N ASN A 431 37.35 12.89 -43.56
CA ASN A 431 37.92 13.33 -42.28
C ASN A 431 38.94 14.48 -42.45
N ASP A 432 38.89 15.15 -43.60
CA ASP A 432 39.68 16.36 -43.88
C ASP A 432 39.12 17.55 -43.07
N PRO A 433 39.91 18.16 -42.15
CA PRO A 433 39.42 19.20 -41.27
C PRO A 433 39.18 20.56 -41.95
N GLU A 434 39.60 20.75 -43.20
CA GLU A 434 39.39 22.02 -43.93
C GLU A 434 38.04 22.07 -44.69
N LYS A 435 37.25 20.99 -44.69
CA LYS A 435 35.96 20.92 -45.41
C LYS A 435 34.75 21.27 -44.55
N ASP A 436 33.90 22.14 -45.08
CA ASP A 436 32.59 22.46 -44.51
C ASP A 436 31.60 21.28 -44.66
N LEU A 437 31.26 20.69 -43.52
CA LEU A 437 30.33 19.56 -43.38
C LEU A 437 28.90 19.86 -43.87
N GLU A 438 28.48 21.12 -43.93
CA GLU A 438 27.14 21.50 -44.41
C GLU A 438 27.06 21.56 -45.95
N SER A 439 28.20 21.72 -46.63
CA SER A 439 28.31 21.63 -48.10
C SER A 439 28.51 20.20 -48.64
N MET A 440 28.94 19.27 -47.78
CA MET A 440 29.55 18.00 -48.19
C MET A 440 28.57 16.98 -48.80
N GLY A 441 27.27 17.07 -48.49
CA GLY A 441 26.26 16.09 -48.90
C GLY A 441 26.15 15.90 -50.42
N ASP A 442 26.21 16.98 -51.18
CA ASP A 442 26.11 16.93 -52.65
C ASP A 442 27.44 16.56 -53.34
N GLU A 443 28.58 16.60 -52.66
CA GLU A 443 29.81 15.95 -53.14
C GLU A 443 29.70 14.43 -52.93
N ILE A 444 29.31 14.01 -51.73
CA ILE A 444 29.12 12.59 -51.36
C ILE A 444 28.12 11.92 -52.30
N PHE A 445 26.98 12.55 -52.57
CA PHE A 445 25.96 11.99 -53.47
C PHE A 445 26.51 11.73 -54.88
N LYS A 446 27.36 12.63 -55.42
CA LYS A 446 28.03 12.44 -56.73
C LYS A 446 29.05 11.29 -56.69
N VAL A 447 29.86 11.21 -55.63
CA VAL A 447 30.85 10.13 -55.46
C VAL A 447 30.17 8.76 -55.34
N LEU A 448 29.10 8.66 -54.56
CA LEU A 448 28.33 7.42 -54.41
C LEU A 448 27.62 7.03 -55.72
N HIS A 449 27.10 8.00 -56.49
CA HIS A 449 26.46 7.72 -57.79
C HIS A 449 27.44 7.22 -58.87
N LEU A 450 28.75 7.45 -58.70
CA LEU A 450 29.79 6.88 -59.57
C LEU A 450 30.28 5.49 -59.12
N SER A 451 29.81 4.98 -57.96
CA SER A 451 30.13 3.63 -57.50
C SER A 451 29.28 2.57 -58.19
N SER A 452 29.89 1.45 -58.59
CA SER A 452 29.17 0.27 -59.10
C SER A 452 28.38 -0.47 -58.01
N ASP A 453 28.68 -0.24 -56.74
CA ASP A 453 27.94 -0.76 -55.58
C ASP A 453 27.96 0.32 -54.48
N PRO A 454 27.02 1.29 -54.51
CA PRO A 454 27.00 2.41 -53.55
C PRO A 454 26.76 1.94 -52.11
N ALA A 455 25.90 0.94 -51.91
CA ALA A 455 25.59 0.38 -50.60
C ALA A 455 26.83 -0.28 -49.98
N LYS A 456 27.54 -1.12 -50.72
CA LYS A 456 28.80 -1.69 -50.25
C LYS A 456 29.87 -0.64 -49.97
N LEU A 457 30.02 0.38 -50.83
CA LEU A 457 31.02 1.43 -50.63
C LEU A 457 30.75 2.25 -49.35
N VAL A 458 29.49 2.53 -49.04
CA VAL A 458 29.08 3.14 -47.77
C VAL A 458 29.36 2.19 -46.61
N LEU A 459 29.02 0.91 -46.72
CA LEU A 459 29.25 -0.08 -45.66
C LEU A 459 30.74 -0.28 -45.33
N ASP A 460 31.59 -0.41 -46.35
CA ASP A 460 33.05 -0.45 -46.20
C ASP A 460 33.59 0.85 -45.55
N ALA A 461 32.92 1.99 -45.78
CA ALA A 461 33.23 3.26 -45.14
C ALA A 461 32.69 3.41 -43.69
N MET A 462 31.74 2.57 -43.24
CA MET A 462 31.22 2.63 -41.86
C MET A 462 32.19 2.13 -40.78
N VAL A 463 33.30 1.48 -41.15
CA VAL A 463 34.35 1.02 -40.22
C VAL A 463 34.89 2.15 -39.34
N GLY A 464 34.88 3.39 -39.84
CA GLY A 464 35.37 4.58 -39.13
C GLY A 464 34.51 5.02 -37.95
N PHE A 465 33.23 4.65 -37.88
CA PHE A 465 32.27 5.15 -36.87
C PHE A 465 32.68 4.87 -35.41
N TYR A 466 33.40 3.76 -35.19
CA TYR A 466 34.04 3.43 -33.91
C TYR A 466 35.56 3.26 -34.12
N PRO A 467 36.32 4.37 -34.22
CA PRO A 467 37.72 4.33 -34.62
C PRO A 467 38.59 3.86 -33.43
N PRO A 468 39.41 2.81 -33.58
CA PRO A 468 39.98 2.09 -32.44
C PRO A 468 41.06 2.85 -31.64
N HIS A 469 41.58 3.97 -32.16
CA HIS A 469 42.78 4.63 -31.63
C HIS A 469 42.70 6.18 -31.54
N LEU A 470 41.52 6.79 -31.71
CA LEU A 470 41.38 8.24 -31.52
C LEU A 470 41.28 8.62 -30.03
N ARG A 471 41.68 9.86 -29.70
CA ARG A 471 41.45 10.46 -28.39
C ARG A 471 40.05 11.07 -28.36
N LYS A 472 39.33 10.89 -27.25
CA LYS A 472 38.04 11.56 -27.00
C LYS A 472 38.17 13.07 -27.21
N GLY A 473 37.33 13.61 -28.08
CA GLY A 473 37.33 15.02 -28.48
C GLY A 473 36.64 15.22 -29.83
N ASP A 474 36.81 16.39 -30.43
CA ASP A 474 36.02 16.85 -31.59
C ASP A 474 36.22 16.00 -32.86
N THR A 475 37.39 15.36 -33.02
CA THR A 475 37.63 14.40 -34.10
C THR A 475 36.63 13.23 -34.05
N GLU A 476 36.30 12.76 -32.85
CA GLU A 476 35.34 11.67 -32.63
C GLU A 476 33.89 12.12 -32.94
N PHE A 477 33.59 13.42 -32.81
CA PHE A 477 32.29 14.02 -33.17
C PHE A 477 32.15 14.13 -34.69
N ASN A 478 33.16 14.68 -35.37
CA ASN A 478 33.17 14.85 -36.83
C ASN A 478 33.05 13.50 -37.56
N VAL A 479 33.84 12.49 -37.18
CA VAL A 479 33.78 11.14 -37.77
C VAL A 479 32.36 10.56 -37.71
N ARG A 480 31.66 10.69 -36.58
CA ARG A 480 30.27 10.22 -36.43
C ARG A 480 29.30 11.03 -37.31
N LYS A 481 29.44 12.37 -37.35
CA LYS A 481 28.60 13.25 -38.20
C LYS A 481 28.75 12.90 -39.68
N THR A 482 29.96 12.68 -40.18
CA THR A 482 30.17 12.34 -41.61
C THR A 482 29.70 10.92 -41.96
N CYS A 483 29.75 9.96 -41.02
CA CYS A 483 29.13 8.65 -41.20
C CYS A 483 27.59 8.73 -41.29
N ILE A 484 26.95 9.61 -40.52
CA ILE A 484 25.51 9.86 -40.62
C ILE A 484 25.17 10.44 -42.00
N ILE A 485 25.91 11.45 -42.47
CA ILE A 485 25.71 12.05 -43.81
C ILE A 485 25.86 11.01 -44.94
N LEU A 486 26.81 10.06 -44.83
CA LEU A 486 26.93 8.94 -45.77
C LEU A 486 25.67 8.06 -45.81
N LEU A 487 25.10 7.73 -44.65
CA LEU A 487 23.88 6.91 -44.54
C LEU A 487 22.65 7.69 -45.05
N GLU A 488 22.54 8.98 -44.75
CA GLU A 488 21.52 9.88 -45.31
C GLU A 488 21.57 9.93 -46.85
N GLN A 489 22.77 10.06 -47.45
CA GLN A 489 22.87 10.05 -48.92
C GLN A 489 22.53 8.67 -49.49
N LEU A 490 22.86 7.56 -48.81
CA LEU A 490 22.47 6.22 -49.23
C LEU A 490 20.95 6.03 -49.21
N ILE A 491 20.28 6.51 -48.15
CA ILE A 491 18.82 6.54 -48.03
C ILE A 491 18.20 7.37 -49.18
N LYS A 492 18.70 8.59 -49.40
CA LYS A 492 18.28 9.49 -50.49
C LYS A 492 18.50 8.91 -51.89
N MET A 493 19.50 8.03 -52.07
CA MET A 493 19.74 7.29 -53.32
C MET A 493 18.83 6.06 -53.47
N SER A 494 18.44 5.40 -52.38
CA SER A 494 17.64 4.16 -52.35
C SER A 494 18.08 3.09 -53.39
N PRO A 495 19.37 2.71 -53.45
CA PRO A 495 19.84 1.72 -54.43
C PRO A 495 19.35 0.30 -54.09
N ASN A 496 19.34 -0.59 -55.10
CA ASN A 496 19.00 -2.00 -54.88
C ASN A 496 20.15 -2.74 -54.17
N ILE A 497 19.99 -2.99 -52.86
CA ILE A 497 21.02 -3.57 -52.00
C ILE A 497 21.10 -5.09 -52.21
N GLN A 498 22.30 -5.59 -52.47
CA GLN A 498 22.53 -7.02 -52.64
C GLN A 498 22.46 -7.76 -51.28
N PRO A 499 21.88 -8.97 -51.18
CA PRO A 499 21.68 -9.66 -49.89
C PRO A 499 22.96 -9.81 -49.04
N TYR A 500 24.11 -10.08 -49.69
CA TYR A 500 25.41 -10.21 -49.02
C TYR A 500 25.93 -8.89 -48.39
N VAL A 501 25.39 -7.74 -48.81
CA VAL A 501 25.67 -6.43 -48.21
C VAL A 501 24.74 -6.19 -47.02
N THR A 502 23.45 -6.57 -47.15
CA THR A 502 22.47 -6.51 -46.05
C THR A 502 22.90 -7.38 -44.86
N GLU A 503 23.39 -8.60 -45.12
CA GLU A 503 23.93 -9.52 -44.09
C GLU A 503 25.08 -8.88 -43.30
N LYS A 504 26.06 -8.29 -43.99
CA LYS A 504 27.18 -7.57 -43.36
C LYS A 504 26.76 -6.28 -42.65
N ALA A 505 25.72 -5.60 -43.15
CA ALA A 505 25.14 -4.45 -42.48
C ALA A 505 24.43 -4.87 -41.17
N PHE A 506 23.82 -6.06 -41.13
CA PHE A 506 23.24 -6.64 -39.91
C PHE A 506 24.31 -7.06 -38.89
N GLU A 507 25.42 -7.68 -39.33
CA GLU A 507 26.59 -7.94 -38.47
C GLU A 507 27.11 -6.63 -37.84
N LEU A 508 27.27 -5.59 -38.66
CA LEU A 508 27.76 -4.29 -38.22
C LEU A 508 26.79 -3.60 -37.25
N ALA A 509 25.49 -3.60 -37.55
CA ALA A 509 24.46 -3.03 -36.68
C ALA A 509 24.40 -3.75 -35.32
N SER A 510 24.52 -5.08 -35.32
CA SER A 510 24.62 -5.88 -34.09
C SER A 510 25.87 -5.52 -33.27
N ALA A 511 27.02 -5.37 -33.93
CA ALA A 511 28.27 -4.93 -33.30
C ALA A 511 28.23 -3.46 -32.81
N TRP A 512 27.41 -2.60 -33.41
CA TRP A 512 27.15 -1.23 -32.96
C TRP A 512 26.24 -1.22 -31.73
N LYS A 513 25.12 -1.95 -31.75
CA LYS A 513 24.21 -2.10 -30.61
C LYS A 513 24.94 -2.56 -29.34
N LEU A 514 25.88 -3.50 -29.46
CA LEU A 514 26.70 -3.98 -28.33
C LEU A 514 27.72 -2.96 -27.80
N LYS A 515 28.12 -1.96 -28.59
CA LYS A 515 29.03 -0.88 -28.16
C LYS A 515 28.30 0.28 -27.49
N MET A 516 27.04 0.51 -27.86
CA MET A 516 26.17 1.57 -27.35
C MET A 516 25.70 1.23 -25.93
N ARG A 517 26.47 1.64 -24.91
CA ARG A 517 26.19 1.32 -23.50
C ARG A 517 24.87 1.95 -23.02
N PRO A 518 24.02 1.21 -22.27
CA PRO A 518 22.74 1.71 -21.75
C PRO A 518 22.79 2.94 -20.82
N SER A 519 23.97 3.35 -20.34
CA SER A 519 24.12 4.37 -19.29
C SER A 519 25.04 5.55 -19.67
N ALA A 520 25.37 5.69 -20.96
CA ALA A 520 26.25 6.75 -21.46
C ALA A 520 25.91 7.09 -22.93
N GLN A 521 24.63 7.36 -23.18
CA GLN A 521 24.06 7.48 -24.52
C GLN A 521 24.43 8.81 -25.18
N ASN A 522 25.43 8.77 -26.07
CA ASN A 522 25.73 9.85 -27.00
C ASN A 522 24.62 9.91 -28.09
N PRO A 523 23.89 11.02 -28.26
CA PRO A 523 22.81 11.12 -29.25
C PRO A 523 23.26 10.78 -30.68
N LEU A 524 24.50 11.11 -31.07
CA LEU A 524 25.02 10.79 -32.39
C LEU A 524 25.28 9.28 -32.60
N GLU A 525 25.52 8.52 -31.53
CA GLU A 525 25.66 7.06 -31.65
C GLU A 525 24.31 6.41 -31.90
N VAL A 526 23.28 6.81 -31.15
CA VAL A 526 21.90 6.35 -31.35
C VAL A 526 21.36 6.79 -32.72
N LEU A 527 21.65 8.03 -33.14
CA LEU A 527 21.24 8.56 -34.44
C LEU A 527 21.93 7.82 -35.60
N GLY A 528 23.23 7.49 -35.48
CA GLY A 528 23.95 6.69 -36.45
C GLY A 528 23.43 5.25 -36.55
N PHE A 529 23.10 4.61 -35.43
CA PHE A 529 22.46 3.29 -35.43
C PHE A 529 21.13 3.29 -36.19
N LEU A 530 20.25 4.25 -35.90
CA LEU A 530 18.95 4.35 -36.55
C LEU A 530 19.07 4.63 -38.06
N HIS A 531 20.03 5.45 -38.48
CA HIS A 531 20.34 5.64 -39.91
C HIS A 531 20.91 4.37 -40.57
N LEU A 532 21.70 3.56 -39.86
CA LEU A 532 22.18 2.27 -40.37
C LEU A 532 21.01 1.27 -40.53
N LEU A 533 20.06 1.23 -39.59
CA LEU A 533 18.86 0.40 -39.73
C LEU A 533 17.97 0.83 -40.90
N ALA A 534 17.81 2.14 -41.11
CA ALA A 534 17.04 2.70 -42.22
C ALA A 534 17.72 2.44 -43.58
N ALA A 535 19.02 2.72 -43.69
CA ALA A 535 19.75 2.66 -44.96
C ALA A 535 19.87 1.24 -45.55
N TYR A 536 19.80 0.20 -44.72
CA TYR A 536 19.89 -1.20 -45.15
C TYR A 536 18.59 -1.99 -44.88
N ASN A 537 17.49 -1.31 -44.53
CA ASN A 537 16.18 -1.90 -44.22
C ASN A 537 16.24 -3.04 -43.18
N LEU A 538 16.98 -2.84 -42.10
CA LEU A 538 17.28 -3.88 -41.10
C LEU A 538 16.26 -3.98 -39.97
N VAL A 539 15.27 -3.09 -39.90
CA VAL A 539 14.34 -2.94 -38.75
C VAL A 539 13.68 -4.25 -38.32
N SER A 540 13.37 -5.13 -39.26
CA SER A 540 12.76 -6.45 -39.00
C SER A 540 13.65 -7.44 -38.22
N HIS A 541 14.95 -7.14 -38.06
CA HIS A 541 15.93 -7.99 -37.37
C HIS A 541 16.22 -7.52 -35.93
N PHE A 542 15.55 -6.47 -35.46
CA PHE A 542 15.72 -5.88 -34.13
C PHE A 542 14.38 -5.81 -33.40
N ASP A 543 14.43 -5.71 -32.07
CA ASP A 543 13.22 -5.55 -31.28
C ASP A 543 12.56 -4.18 -31.54
N LYS A 544 11.23 -4.18 -31.63
CA LYS A 544 10.48 -2.98 -32.01
C LYS A 544 10.41 -1.95 -30.89
N ASP A 545 10.30 -2.39 -29.64
CA ASP A 545 10.16 -1.50 -28.50
C ASP A 545 11.52 -0.89 -28.12
N GLU A 546 12.63 -1.64 -28.31
CA GLU A 546 13.99 -1.09 -28.32
C GLU A 546 14.17 0.00 -29.40
N VAL A 547 13.78 -0.28 -30.65
CA VAL A 547 13.91 0.69 -31.76
C VAL A 547 13.06 1.94 -31.52
N ILE A 548 11.85 1.79 -30.96
CA ILE A 548 11.03 2.92 -30.50
C ILE A 548 11.74 3.68 -29.37
N SER A 549 12.34 3.00 -28.39
CA SER A 549 13.09 3.65 -27.31
C SER A 549 14.29 4.46 -27.84
N PHE A 550 15.03 3.94 -28.84
CA PHE A 550 16.08 4.69 -29.52
C PHE A 550 15.51 5.93 -30.25
N LEU A 551 14.38 5.80 -30.93
CA LEU A 551 13.67 6.90 -31.62
C LEU A 551 13.02 7.94 -30.69
N VAL A 552 12.80 7.62 -29.41
CA VAL A 552 12.43 8.58 -28.36
C VAL A 552 13.66 9.35 -27.88
N MET A 553 14.79 8.67 -27.64
CA MET A 553 16.01 9.33 -27.13
C MET A 553 16.60 10.36 -28.10
N VAL A 554 16.52 10.15 -29.43
CA VAL A 554 16.98 11.14 -30.41
C VAL A 554 15.93 12.18 -30.79
N ALA A 555 14.71 12.15 -30.24
CA ALA A 555 13.58 12.97 -30.69
C ALA A 555 13.77 14.49 -30.61
N GLN A 556 14.81 14.97 -29.91
CA GLN A 556 15.20 16.38 -29.88
C GLN A 556 16.00 16.83 -31.13
N HIS A 557 16.49 15.89 -31.95
CA HIS A 557 17.10 16.18 -33.26
C HIS A 557 16.04 16.32 -34.35
N SER A 558 16.14 17.40 -35.13
CA SER A 558 15.19 17.83 -36.17
C SER A 558 14.97 16.83 -37.33
N GLN A 559 15.85 15.85 -37.51
CA GLN A 559 15.76 14.84 -38.57
C GLN A 559 14.88 13.62 -38.19
N THR A 560 14.47 13.51 -36.92
CA THR A 560 13.87 12.28 -36.38
C THR A 560 12.53 11.92 -37.00
N SER A 561 11.69 12.89 -37.40
CA SER A 561 10.39 12.60 -38.03
C SER A 561 10.50 11.86 -39.37
N GLU A 562 11.45 12.26 -40.23
CA GLU A 562 11.69 11.57 -41.49
C GLU A 562 12.25 10.16 -41.24
N LEU A 563 13.19 10.03 -40.30
CA LEU A 563 13.78 8.74 -39.93
C LEU A 563 12.73 7.76 -39.37
N ARG A 564 11.78 8.23 -38.55
CA ARG A 564 10.63 7.43 -38.07
C ARG A 564 9.79 6.89 -39.23
N ARG A 565 9.49 7.73 -40.22
CA ARG A 565 8.72 7.34 -41.42
C ARG A 565 9.42 6.24 -42.21
N ILE A 566 10.73 6.37 -42.44
CA ILE A 566 11.54 5.41 -43.21
C ILE A 566 11.70 4.08 -42.45
N LEU A 567 11.79 4.12 -41.12
CA LEU A 567 11.83 2.93 -40.26
C LEU A 567 10.45 2.25 -40.08
N GLY A 568 9.38 2.78 -40.69
CA GLY A 568 8.04 2.18 -40.68
C GLY A 568 7.13 2.61 -39.52
N PHE A 569 7.48 3.67 -38.78
CA PHE A 569 6.72 4.18 -37.64
C PHE A 569 6.02 5.51 -37.99
N PRO A 570 4.71 5.51 -38.33
CA PRO A 570 3.97 6.74 -38.62
C PRO A 570 3.71 7.58 -37.35
N GLU A 571 3.57 8.89 -37.50
CA GLU A 571 3.42 9.87 -36.41
C GLU A 571 2.04 9.86 -35.70
N GLY A 572 1.40 8.69 -35.59
CA GLY A 572 0.05 8.51 -35.02
C GLY A 572 -0.01 7.83 -33.64
N THR A 573 1.10 7.31 -33.11
CA THR A 573 1.14 6.53 -31.85
C THR A 573 1.60 7.31 -30.62
N THR A 574 2.06 8.55 -30.77
CA THR A 574 2.52 9.40 -29.66
C THR A 574 1.37 10.08 -28.91
N GLY A 575 0.52 9.27 -28.27
CA GLY A 575 -0.57 9.71 -27.39
C GLY A 575 -0.43 9.31 -25.91
N SER A 576 0.67 8.62 -25.54
CA SER A 576 0.82 8.02 -24.19
C SER A 576 2.28 7.98 -23.66
N LEU A 577 3.26 8.54 -24.37
CA LEU A 577 4.68 8.52 -24.01
C LEU A 577 5.39 9.85 -24.32
N PHE A 578 4.83 10.94 -23.77
CA PHE A 578 5.46 12.24 -23.55
C PHE A 578 4.87 12.85 -22.27
#